data_AF-A0A8J3YVY7-F1
#
_entry.id   AF-A0A8J3YVY7-F1
#
_cell.length_a   1.000
_cell.length_b   1.000
_cell.length_c   1.000
_cell.angle_alpha   90.00
_cell.angle_beta   90.00
_cell.angle_gamma   90.00
#
_symmetry.space_group_name_H-M   'P 1'
#
loop_
_entity.id
_entity.type
_entity.pdbx_description
1 polymer ?
#
loop_
_entity_poly.entity_id
_entity_poly.type
_entity_poly.pdbx_seq_one_letter_code
_entity_poly.pdbx_strand_id
1 'polypeptide(L)'
;MAKNARIEELIAEGEVQGYHKGYLCRTRDPWYIVEKISVPDILIGPMGKETFRVVVNTVGATPTNTLYGLRLNRRRSGGITEEIGALASWLRSDSGQDAMRVAARSHHGDGLVKLEPGALKQVMVPWTVANLLMG
;
A
#
# COMPACT_ATOMS: atom_id res chain seq x y z
N MET A 1 7.95 -27.51 -1.69
CA MET A 1 8.41 -26.61 -2.77
C MET A 1 9.65 -27.24 -3.38
N ALA A 2 9.74 -27.36 -4.70
CA ALA A 2 10.95 -27.87 -5.35
C ALA A 2 12.13 -26.93 -5.03
N LYS A 3 13.27 -27.49 -4.60
CA LYS A 3 14.51 -26.73 -4.42
C LYS A 3 14.93 -26.12 -5.76
N ASN A 4 15.07 -24.80 -5.81
CA ASN A 4 15.57 -24.10 -6.98
C ASN A 4 17.04 -23.75 -6.73
N ALA A 5 17.96 -24.38 -7.46
CA ALA A 5 19.41 -24.24 -7.26
C ALA A 5 19.88 -22.78 -7.29
N ARG A 6 19.30 -21.94 -8.15
CA ARG A 6 19.66 -20.51 -8.22
C ARG A 6 19.23 -19.72 -6.98
N ILE A 7 18.09 -20.09 -6.39
CA ILE A 7 17.63 -19.47 -5.14
C ILE A 7 18.57 -19.85 -3.99
N GLU A 8 18.99 -21.11 -3.93
CA GLU A 8 19.94 -21.57 -2.90
C GLU A 8 21.31 -20.89 -3.03
N GLU A 9 21.80 -20.73 -4.26
CA GLU A 9 23.04 -20.00 -4.55
C GLU A 9 22.97 -18.54 -4.09
N LEU A 10 21.90 -17.81 -4.41
CA LEU A 10 21.67 -16.43 -3.95
C LEU A 10 21.60 -16.31 -2.43
N ILE A 11 20.99 -17.29 -1.75
CA ILE A 11 20.93 -17.32 -0.29
C ILE A 11 22.33 -17.55 0.28
N ALA A 12 23.08 -18.52 -0.25
CA ALA A 12 24.44 -18.82 0.18
C ALA A 12 25.40 -17.65 -0.05
N GLU A 13 25.33 -16.98 -1.19
CA GLU A 13 26.06 -15.75 -1.47
C GLU A 13 25.74 -14.67 -0.43
N GLY A 14 24.45 -14.45 -0.12
CA GLY A 14 24.03 -13.52 0.92
C GLY A 14 24.54 -13.88 2.31
N GLU A 15 24.71 -15.17 2.60
CA GLU A 15 25.32 -15.65 3.83
C GLU A 15 26.82 -15.36 3.90
N VAL A 16 27.55 -15.61 2.81
CA VAL A 16 28.97 -15.26 2.66
C VAL A 16 29.19 -13.75 2.81
N GLN A 17 28.32 -12.92 2.24
CA GLN A 17 28.35 -11.46 2.35
C GLN A 17 27.85 -10.93 3.71
N GLY A 18 27.35 -11.79 4.59
CA GLY A 18 26.91 -11.43 5.93
C GLY A 18 25.53 -10.74 6.00
N TYR A 19 24.72 -10.77 4.95
CA TYR A 19 23.40 -10.10 4.92
C TYR A 19 22.43 -10.64 5.97
N HIS A 20 22.50 -11.93 6.28
CA HIS A 20 21.72 -12.57 7.35
C HIS A 20 21.98 -11.95 8.75
N LYS A 21 23.12 -11.29 8.96
CA LYS A 21 23.48 -10.62 10.22
C LYS A 21 22.98 -9.18 10.30
N GLY A 22 22.47 -8.63 9.20
CA GLY A 22 21.93 -7.27 9.15
C GLY A 22 20.77 -7.07 10.12
N TYR A 23 20.60 -5.84 10.62
CA TYR A 23 19.67 -5.51 11.70
C TYR A 23 18.24 -6.08 11.50
N LEU A 24 17.68 -5.96 10.29
CA LEU A 24 16.34 -6.47 9.97
C LEU A 24 16.33 -7.96 9.61
N CYS A 25 17.41 -8.49 9.04
CA CYS A 25 17.48 -9.89 8.60
C CYS A 25 17.70 -10.83 9.80
N ARG A 26 18.51 -10.43 10.78
CA ARG A 26 18.84 -11.25 11.96
C ARG A 26 17.64 -11.57 12.86
N THR A 27 16.55 -10.82 12.72
CA THR A 27 15.32 -11.00 13.50
C THR A 27 14.27 -11.84 12.76
N ARG A 28 14.55 -12.28 11.53
CA ARG A 28 13.64 -13.07 10.70
C ARG A 28 14.11 -14.51 10.64
N ASP A 29 13.17 -15.44 10.64
CA ASP A 29 13.44 -16.85 10.43
C ASP A 29 12.50 -17.41 9.32
N PRO A 30 13.05 -17.81 8.16
CA PRO A 30 14.44 -17.61 7.73
C PRO A 30 14.73 -16.13 7.40
N TRP A 31 16.00 -15.73 7.46
CA TRP A 31 16.44 -14.33 7.40
C TRP A 31 16.01 -13.56 6.13
N TYR A 32 15.78 -14.28 5.03
CA TYR A 32 15.40 -13.76 3.72
C TYR A 32 13.88 -13.71 3.47
N ILE A 33 13.04 -14.23 4.38
CA ILE A 33 11.58 -14.15 4.23
C ILE A 33 11.08 -12.85 4.87
N VAL A 34 10.53 -11.97 4.03
CA VAL A 34 9.82 -10.76 4.45
C VAL A 34 8.34 -11.06 4.72
N GLU A 35 7.70 -10.19 5.51
CA GLU A 35 6.26 -10.28 5.76
C GLU A 35 5.48 -10.30 4.44
N LYS A 36 4.53 -11.24 4.33
CA LYS A 36 3.61 -11.28 3.20
C LYS A 36 2.49 -10.28 3.45
N ILE A 37 2.52 -9.17 2.71
CA ILE A 37 1.37 -8.27 2.65
C ILE A 37 0.33 -8.82 1.67
N SER A 38 -0.95 -8.59 1.96
CA SER A 38 -2.02 -8.87 1.01
C SER A 38 -1.91 -7.92 -0.18
N VAL A 39 -2.13 -8.43 -1.39
CA VAL A 39 -2.21 -7.60 -2.60
C VAL A 39 -3.35 -6.58 -2.42
N PRO A 40 -3.07 -5.27 -2.47
CA PRO A 40 -4.09 -4.23 -2.31
C PRO A 40 -4.90 -4.02 -3.59
N ASP A 41 -6.10 -3.45 -3.45
CA ASP A 41 -6.97 -3.08 -4.57
C ASP A 41 -6.61 -1.69 -5.12
N ILE A 42 -6.16 -0.78 -4.24
CA ILE A 42 -5.76 0.59 -4.57
C ILE A 42 -4.39 0.88 -3.95
N LEU A 43 -3.51 1.52 -4.72
CA LEU A 43 -2.21 2.01 -4.30
C LEU A 43 -2.26 3.52 -4.11
N ILE A 44 -1.68 4.00 -3.00
CA ILE A 44 -1.62 5.43 -2.67
C ILE A 44 -0.18 5.84 -2.39
N GLY A 45 0.24 6.94 -3.00
CA GLY A 45 1.51 7.60 -2.68
C GLY A 45 1.44 8.24 -1.28
N PRO A 46 2.39 7.96 -0.36
CA PRO A 46 2.31 8.40 1.03
C PRO A 46 2.49 9.92 1.21
N MET A 47 3.06 10.57 0.20
CA MET A 47 3.43 11.98 0.22
C MET A 47 3.00 12.64 -1.10
N GLY A 48 2.63 13.91 -1.01
CA GLY A 48 2.25 14.74 -2.14
C GLY A 48 2.45 16.22 -1.81
N LYS A 49 2.66 17.05 -2.84
CA LYS A 49 2.69 18.52 -2.68
C LYS A 49 1.29 19.11 -2.86
N GLU A 50 0.67 18.80 -4.00
CA GLU A 50 -0.68 19.27 -4.32
C GLU A 50 -1.73 18.17 -4.14
N THR A 51 -1.40 16.93 -4.49
CA THR A 51 -2.30 15.79 -4.44
C THR A 51 -1.56 14.51 -4.08
N PHE A 52 -2.29 13.55 -3.52
CA PHE A 52 -1.84 12.18 -3.33
C PHE A 52 -2.14 11.38 -4.60
N ARG A 53 -1.15 10.64 -5.11
CA ARG A 53 -1.35 9.73 -6.25
C ARG A 53 -2.18 8.53 -5.82
N VAL A 54 -3.25 8.23 -6.56
CA VAL A 54 -4.17 7.12 -6.29
C VAL A 54 -4.35 6.29 -7.55
N VAL A 55 -3.98 5.01 -7.49
CA VAL A 55 -3.97 4.08 -8.63
C VAL A 55 -4.72 2.81 -8.28
N VAL A 56 -5.62 2.35 -9.15
CA VAL A 56 -6.25 1.02 -9.00
C VAL A 56 -5.23 -0.04 -9.39
N ASN A 57 -5.01 -1.03 -8.54
CA ASN A 57 -4.01 -2.07 -8.73
C ASN A 57 -4.52 -3.18 -9.66
N THR A 58 -4.64 -2.87 -10.94
CA THR A 58 -5.22 -3.77 -11.96
C THR A 58 -4.38 -5.02 -12.21
N VAL A 59 -3.06 -4.92 -11.97
CA VAL A 59 -2.08 -5.98 -12.20
C VAL A 59 -1.88 -6.90 -10.98
N GLY A 60 -2.51 -6.59 -9.85
CA GLY A 60 -2.34 -7.36 -8.61
C GLY A 60 -0.91 -7.28 -8.05
N ALA A 61 -0.25 -6.12 -8.21
CA ALA A 61 1.11 -5.93 -7.73
C ALA A 61 1.16 -5.80 -6.20
N THR A 62 2.18 -6.37 -5.60
CA THR A 62 2.51 -6.16 -4.18
C THR A 62 3.42 -4.93 -4.08
N PRO A 63 2.98 -3.82 -3.44
CA PRO A 63 3.84 -2.66 -3.31
C PRO A 63 5.02 -2.94 -2.38
N THR A 64 6.13 -2.22 -2.59
CA THR A 64 7.17 -2.10 -1.58
C THR A 64 6.74 -1.10 -0.49
N ASN A 65 7.62 -0.80 0.47
CA ASN A 65 7.35 0.13 1.56
C ASN A 65 7.21 1.62 1.14
N THR A 66 7.19 1.90 -0.16
CA THR A 66 7.06 3.27 -0.71
C THR A 66 5.62 3.66 -1.03
N LEU A 67 4.69 2.69 -1.06
CA LEU A 67 3.28 2.93 -1.34
C LEU A 67 2.41 2.33 -0.24
N TYR A 68 1.26 2.95 0.00
CA TYR A 68 0.22 2.36 0.83
C TYR A 68 -0.74 1.55 -0.02
N GLY A 69 -1.16 0.42 0.52
CA GLY A 69 -2.21 -0.41 -0.04
C GLY A 69 -3.52 -0.22 0.70
N LEU A 70 -4.59 0.10 -0.02
CA LEU A 70 -5.95 -0.03 0.46
C LEU A 70 -6.55 -1.34 -0.09
N ARG A 71 -7.23 -2.06 0.79
CA ARG A 71 -7.93 -3.30 0.46
C ARG A 71 -9.34 -3.23 1.01
N LEU A 72 -10.31 -3.68 0.21
CA LEU A 72 -11.68 -3.82 0.68
C LEU A 72 -11.81 -5.13 1.47
N ASN A 73 -12.42 -5.05 2.67
CA ASN A 73 -12.59 -6.22 3.54
C ASN A 73 -13.56 -7.26 2.96
N ARG A 74 -14.61 -6.82 2.26
CA ARG A 74 -15.59 -7.68 1.59
C ARG A 74 -15.38 -7.60 0.08
N ARG A 75 -14.77 -8.64 -0.49
CA ARG A 75 -14.65 -8.77 -1.94
C ARG A 75 -15.79 -9.67 -2.42
N ARG A 76 -16.75 -9.13 -3.17
CA ARG A 76 -17.90 -9.92 -3.67
C ARG A 76 -17.49 -10.96 -4.72
N SER A 77 -16.38 -10.77 -5.41
CA SER A 77 -15.70 -11.77 -6.26
C SER A 77 -14.42 -11.18 -6.85
N GLY A 78 -13.51 -12.02 -7.36
CA GLY A 78 -12.20 -11.59 -7.89
C GLY A 78 -12.28 -10.57 -9.03
N GLY A 79 -11.39 -9.58 -9.02
CA GLY A 79 -11.30 -8.51 -10.02
C GLY A 79 -11.31 -7.10 -9.42
N ILE A 80 -11.23 -6.10 -10.30
CA ILE A 80 -11.59 -4.71 -10.00
C ILE A 80 -13.10 -4.63 -10.08
N THR A 81 -13.72 -4.14 -9.03
CA THR A 81 -15.18 -4.03 -8.93
C THR A 81 -15.62 -2.56 -9.07
N GLU A 82 -16.90 -2.33 -9.31
CA GLU A 82 -17.46 -0.99 -9.39
C GLU A 82 -17.17 -0.18 -8.12
N GLU A 83 -17.23 -0.83 -6.96
CA GLU A 83 -16.95 -0.23 -5.65
C GLU A 83 -15.49 0.26 -5.55
N ILE A 84 -14.53 -0.52 -6.05
CA ILE A 84 -13.11 -0.12 -6.12
C ILE A 84 -12.96 1.09 -7.05
N GLY A 85 -13.61 1.05 -8.21
CA GLY A 85 -13.60 2.14 -9.18
C GLY A 85 -14.20 3.44 -8.63
N ALA A 86 -15.32 3.34 -7.94
CA ALA A 86 -16.02 4.46 -7.30
C ALA A 86 -15.17 5.09 -6.20
N LEU A 87 -14.60 4.27 -5.31
CA LEU A 87 -13.71 4.76 -4.24
C LEU A 87 -12.47 5.44 -4.83
N ALA A 88 -11.79 4.80 -5.78
CA ALA A 88 -10.59 5.38 -6.39
C ALA A 88 -10.88 6.68 -7.15
N SER A 89 -12.03 6.75 -7.83
CA SER A 89 -12.45 7.97 -8.53
C SER A 89 -12.78 9.10 -7.57
N TRP A 90 -13.46 8.81 -6.46
CA TRP A 90 -13.71 9.81 -5.43
C TRP A 90 -12.41 10.30 -4.76
N LEU A 91 -11.50 9.38 -4.40
CA LEU A 91 -10.19 9.73 -3.84
C LEU A 91 -9.34 10.60 -4.79
N ARG A 92 -9.54 10.49 -6.11
CA ARG A 92 -8.89 11.36 -7.11
C ARG A 92 -9.60 12.70 -7.31
N SER A 93 -10.85 12.83 -6.90
CA SER A 93 -11.60 14.09 -7.03
C SER A 93 -11.09 15.14 -6.05
N ASP A 94 -11.40 16.42 -6.31
CA ASP A 94 -10.99 17.53 -5.42
C ASP A 94 -11.47 17.29 -3.98
N SER A 95 -12.73 16.88 -3.80
CA SER A 95 -13.28 16.59 -2.47
C SER A 95 -12.55 15.46 -1.74
N GLY A 96 -12.13 14.42 -2.46
CA GLY A 96 -11.37 13.31 -1.88
C GLY A 96 -9.94 13.70 -1.54
N GLN A 97 -9.31 14.52 -2.39
CA GLN A 97 -7.98 15.07 -2.13
C GLN A 97 -8.00 16.03 -0.95
N ASP A 98 -9.02 16.89 -0.83
CA ASP A 98 -9.23 17.77 0.31
C ASP A 98 -9.39 16.96 1.60
N ALA A 99 -10.23 15.92 1.60
CA ALA A 99 -10.41 15.04 2.75
C ALA A 99 -9.10 14.35 3.17
N MET A 100 -8.29 13.88 2.21
CA MET A 100 -6.98 13.31 2.49
C MET A 100 -5.98 14.35 3.03
N ARG A 101 -6.00 15.59 2.52
CA ARG A 101 -5.11 16.66 3.01
C ARG A 101 -5.46 17.09 4.43
N VAL A 102 -6.74 17.17 4.77
CA VAL A 102 -7.19 17.47 6.15
C VAL A 102 -6.69 16.41 7.13
N ALA A 103 -6.66 15.14 6.73
CA ALA A 103 -6.13 14.06 7.55
C ALA A 103 -4.59 14.02 7.57
N ALA A 104 -3.93 14.52 6.53
CA ALA A 104 -2.49 14.49 6.39
C ALA A 104 -1.78 15.43 7.39
N ARG A 105 -0.54 15.09 7.71
CA ARG A 105 0.34 15.95 8.50
C ARG A 105 1.25 16.72 7.56
N SER A 106 1.32 18.03 7.78
CA SER A 106 2.29 18.89 7.09
C SER A 106 3.68 18.61 7.63
N HIS A 107 4.64 18.37 6.74
CA HIS A 107 6.05 18.40 7.08
C HIS A 107 6.60 19.77 6.64
N HIS A 108 7.30 20.45 7.54
CA HIS A 108 7.61 21.88 7.43
C HIS A 108 8.33 22.27 6.11
N GLY A 109 7.89 23.40 5.52
CA GLY A 109 8.74 24.28 4.70
C GLY A 109 8.41 24.40 3.21
N ASP A 110 7.93 23.35 2.55
CA ASP A 110 7.86 23.32 1.07
C ASP A 110 6.52 22.83 0.47
N GLY A 111 5.48 22.75 1.31
CA GLY A 111 4.15 22.29 0.92
C GLY A 111 4.01 20.76 0.83
N LEU A 112 5.03 19.99 1.22
CA LEU A 112 4.92 18.53 1.30
C LEU A 112 4.02 18.09 2.46
N VAL A 113 2.94 17.38 2.12
CA VAL A 113 2.07 16.71 3.08
C VAL A 113 2.31 15.20 3.05
N LYS A 114 2.24 14.58 4.22
CA LYS A 114 2.34 13.12 4.37
C LYS A 114 1.08 12.58 5.02
N LEU A 115 0.51 11.57 4.40
CA LEU A 115 -0.71 10.92 4.86
C LEU A 115 -0.37 9.58 5.49
N GLU A 116 -0.20 9.52 6.81
CA GLU A 116 0.11 8.25 7.47
C GLU A 116 -1.06 7.25 7.42
N PRO A 117 -0.81 5.92 7.46
CA PRO A 117 -1.87 4.92 7.34
C PRO A 117 -2.98 5.07 8.39
N GLY A 118 -2.64 5.51 9.60
CA GLY A 118 -3.63 5.80 10.65
C GLY A 118 -4.56 6.95 10.27
N ALA A 119 -4.01 8.02 9.67
CA ALA A 119 -4.78 9.16 9.20
C ALA A 119 -5.62 8.82 7.97
N LEU A 120 -5.07 8.06 7.02
CA LEU A 120 -5.79 7.57 5.84
C LEU A 120 -7.05 6.77 6.23
N LYS A 121 -6.97 5.96 7.31
CA LYS A 121 -8.13 5.22 7.84
C LYS A 121 -9.24 6.10 8.41
N GLN A 122 -8.96 7.35 8.73
CA GLN A 122 -9.93 8.32 9.28
C GLN A 122 -10.53 9.23 8.20
N VAL A 123 -10.12 9.07 6.93
CA VAL A 123 -10.67 9.85 5.82
C VAL A 123 -12.14 9.49 5.64
N MET A 124 -13.01 10.47 5.86
CA MET A 124 -14.46 10.33 5.71
C MET A 124 -14.84 10.24 4.24
N VAL A 125 -15.55 9.17 3.88
CA VAL A 125 -16.01 8.91 2.51
C VAL A 125 -17.50 9.26 2.40
N PRO A 126 -17.96 9.90 1.32
CA PRO A 126 -19.37 10.22 1.12
C PRO A 126 -20.24 8.97 1.18
N TRP A 127 -21.46 9.13 1.72
CA TRP A 127 -22.41 8.03 1.85
C TRP A 127 -22.68 7.30 0.52
N THR A 128 -22.72 8.02 -0.60
CA THR A 128 -22.94 7.43 -1.93
C THR A 128 -21.87 6.40 -2.30
N VAL A 129 -20.60 6.67 -1.97
CA VAL A 129 -19.48 5.74 -2.19
C VAL A 129 -19.46 4.67 -1.09
N ALA A 130 -19.69 5.05 0.16
CA ALA A 130 -19.72 4.12 1.29
C ALA A 130 -20.81 3.05 1.14
N ASN A 131 -22.00 3.43 0.64
CA ASN A 131 -23.12 2.53 0.41
C ASN A 131 -22.78 1.44 -0.62
N LEU A 132 -22.04 1.79 -1.67
CA LEU A 132 -21.52 0.80 -2.63
C LEU A 132 -20.57 -0.18 -1.93
N LEU A 133 -19.68 0.32 -1.08
CA LEU A 133 -18.71 -0.50 -0.33
C LEU A 133 -19.35 -1.43 0.72
N MET A 134 -20.55 -1.09 1.22
CA MET A 134 -21.26 -1.81 2.28
C MET A 134 -22.31 -2.81 1.78
N GLY A 135 -22.65 -2.77 0.49
CA GLY A 135 -23.69 -3.59 -0.14
C GLY A 135 -23.59 -5.09 0.07
#